data_AF-A0A3D5PC33-F1
#
_entry.id   AF-A0A3D5PC33-F1
#
_cell.length_a   1.000
_cell.length_b   1.000
_cell.length_c   1.000
_cell.angle_alpha   90.00
_cell.angle_beta   90.00
_cell.angle_gamma   90.00
#
_symmetry.space_group_name_H-M   'P 1'
#
loop_
_entity.id
_entity.type
_entity.pdbx_description
1 polymer ?
#
loop_
_entity_poly.entity_id
_entity_poly.type
_entity_poly.pdbx_seq_one_letter_code
_entity_poly.pdbx_strand_id
1 'polypeptide(L)'
;MVIRLFRRHIVIACVGILAGVVAVTMAVNHCGEAKPGRTQQAVKPGAHSEPNASSQALHSAGTKEMRAVWVPYMSLNMSYEKDKSEQSFMKKFDAIIHTAKLCGMNTLVVQVRPFSDALYKSQYYPWSHILSGAQGKDPGYDPLKDMVTESHKNGLKIHAWINPLRISISGTPSSLSNSNPCCIYQKDASKSCYIANFKDGTYYNPAYDEIRRLVADGAKEIAQKYDVDGIQFDDYFYPTQDTSFDWQSYSNYCSTAKKTGTPLSLEEWRCANINSMVTLVYREIKSVKPGLPFGIAPQGNTANDMKMGADVYAWCSAKGYVDYICPQLYYNFQNPVLPFSAAANTWRTMVKNKDIKLYFGLAAYKAGSGADSGTWKNSSTILAGQVQYGRQVKCDGFMFYSCEFLNSSQTKDEIQNVVKLLN
;
A
#
# COMPACT_ATOMS: atom_id res chain seq x y z
N MET A 1 -19.70 -29.55 -11.61
CA MET A 1 -20.46 -28.28 -11.65
C MET A 1 -20.52 -27.55 -10.29
N VAL A 2 -20.36 -28.26 -9.16
CA VAL A 2 -20.44 -27.69 -7.79
C VAL A 2 -19.21 -26.87 -7.36
N ILE A 3 -18.01 -27.17 -7.89
CA ILE A 3 -16.75 -26.48 -7.52
C ILE A 3 -16.67 -25.03 -8.01
N ARG A 4 -17.38 -24.68 -9.10
CA ARG A 4 -17.42 -23.29 -9.62
C ARG A 4 -18.36 -22.38 -8.83
N LEU A 5 -19.36 -22.93 -8.13
CA LEU A 5 -20.31 -22.16 -7.32
C LEU A 5 -19.67 -21.68 -6.00
N PHE A 6 -18.89 -22.53 -5.34
CA PHE A 6 -18.21 -22.15 -4.09
C PHE A 6 -17.15 -21.04 -4.26
N ARG A 7 -16.41 -21.01 -5.38
CA ARG A 7 -15.47 -19.89 -5.68
C ARG A 7 -16.17 -18.55 -5.88
N ARG A 8 -17.42 -18.55 -6.37
CA ARG A 8 -18.16 -17.32 -6.69
C ARG A 8 -18.74 -16.65 -5.43
N HIS A 9 -19.14 -17.43 -4.43
CA HIS A 9 -19.73 -16.91 -3.19
C HIS A 9 -18.69 -16.36 -2.21
N ILE A 10 -17.46 -16.89 -2.18
CA ILE A 10 -16.38 -16.39 -1.32
C ILE A 10 -15.85 -15.03 -1.82
N VAL A 11 -15.74 -14.85 -3.14
CA VAL A 11 -15.32 -13.56 -3.73
C VAL A 11 -16.38 -12.47 -3.50
N ILE A 12 -17.67 -12.82 -3.56
CA ILE A 12 -18.77 -11.87 -3.29
C ILE A 12 -18.84 -11.48 -1.80
N ALA A 13 -18.57 -12.42 -0.89
CA ALA A 13 -18.54 -12.13 0.55
C ALA A 13 -17.37 -11.20 0.95
N CYS A 14 -16.19 -11.36 0.35
CA CYS A 14 -15.04 -10.49 0.62
C CYS A 14 -15.20 -9.06 0.05
N VAL A 15 -15.89 -8.90 -1.09
CA VAL A 15 -16.22 -7.57 -1.65
C VAL A 15 -17.28 -6.84 -0.82
N GLY A 16 -18.19 -7.58 -0.17
CA GLY A 16 -19.19 -7.01 0.75
C GLY A 16 -18.62 -6.38 2.01
N ILE A 17 -17.51 -6.91 2.53
CA ILE A 17 -16.87 -6.41 3.76
C ILE A 17 -16.13 -5.09 3.51
N LEU A 18 -15.58 -4.88 2.31
CA LEU A 18 -14.97 -3.59 1.93
C LEU A 18 -16.03 -2.49 1.71
N ALA A 19 -17.23 -2.84 1.28
CA ALA A 19 -18.33 -1.89 1.07
C ALA A 19 -19.02 -1.48 2.39
N GLY A 20 -19.05 -2.36 3.40
CA GLY A 20 -19.71 -2.10 4.68
C GLY A 20 -19.04 -1.05 5.57
N VAL A 21 -17.75 -0.76 5.37
CA VAL A 21 -16.99 0.22 6.18
C VAL A 21 -17.28 1.67 5.73
N VAL A 22 -17.66 1.89 4.47
CA VAL A 22 -17.89 3.23 3.91
C VAL A 22 -19.26 3.82 4.31
N ALA A 23 -20.27 2.97 4.53
CA ALA A 23 -21.64 3.44 4.80
C ALA A 23 -21.83 4.02 6.22
N VAL A 24 -21.02 3.62 7.20
CA VAL A 24 -21.19 4.05 8.60
C VAL A 24 -20.52 5.40 8.89
N THR A 25 -19.68 5.92 7.97
CA THR A 25 -18.98 7.21 8.17
C THR A 25 -19.79 8.44 7.72
N MET A 26 -20.97 8.26 7.11
CA MET A 26 -21.73 9.34 6.46
C MET A 26 -22.77 10.06 7.33
N ALA A 27 -22.96 9.71 8.60
CA ALA A 27 -24.07 10.25 9.41
C ALA A 27 -23.71 11.39 10.38
N VAL A 28 -22.45 11.85 10.45
CA VAL A 28 -22.08 12.93 11.37
C VAL A 28 -21.15 13.91 10.66
N ASN A 29 -21.70 15.01 10.15
CA ASN A 29 -21.14 16.37 10.20
C ASN A 29 -21.97 17.33 9.34
N HIS A 30 -22.77 18.15 10.02
CA HIS A 30 -23.33 19.40 9.50
C HIS A 30 -22.88 20.54 10.42
N CYS A 31 -22.80 21.75 9.84
CA CYS A 31 -22.28 23.02 10.37
C CYS A 31 -20.76 23.16 10.29
N GLY A 32 -20.16 24.23 9.77
CA GLY A 32 -20.63 25.50 9.20
C GLY A 32 -19.40 26.39 9.03
N GLU A 33 -19.25 27.04 7.88
CA GLU A 33 -18.08 27.84 7.52
C GLU A 33 -18.03 29.22 8.21
N ALA A 34 -16.82 29.68 8.56
CA ALA A 34 -16.45 31.10 8.53
C ALA A 34 -14.92 31.26 8.35
N LYS A 35 -14.51 32.14 7.43
CA LYS A 35 -13.16 32.70 7.19
C LYS A 35 -13.30 34.24 7.15
N PRO A 36 -12.23 35.05 7.03
CA PRO A 36 -10.91 35.01 7.69
C PRO A 36 -10.50 36.40 8.25
N GLY A 37 -9.46 36.45 9.08
CA GLY A 37 -8.78 37.69 9.49
C GLY A 37 -7.29 37.66 9.16
N ARG A 38 -6.83 38.61 8.36
CA ARG A 38 -5.49 38.74 7.78
C ARG A 38 -4.70 39.80 8.56
N THR A 39 -3.45 39.52 8.92
CA THR A 39 -2.42 40.58 8.93
C THR A 39 -1.05 40.00 8.59
N GLN A 40 -0.44 40.59 7.57
CA GLN A 40 0.92 40.37 7.11
C GLN A 40 1.87 41.25 7.93
N GLN A 41 3.09 40.77 8.17
CA GLN A 41 4.26 41.64 8.22
C GLN A 41 5.44 40.95 7.52
N ALA A 42 6.06 41.71 6.64
CA ALA A 42 7.14 41.30 5.76
C ALA A 42 8.49 41.77 6.31
N VAL A 43 9.52 40.95 6.15
CA VAL A 43 10.92 41.37 6.21
C VAL A 43 11.65 40.67 5.05
N LYS A 44 12.50 41.43 4.35
CA LYS A 44 13.21 41.09 3.11
C LYS A 44 14.71 41.48 3.29
N PRO A 45 15.62 41.13 2.37
CA PRO A 45 16.47 39.94 2.44
C PRO A 45 17.98 40.27 2.57
N GLY A 46 18.79 39.30 2.99
CA GLY A 46 20.26 39.36 2.93
C GLY A 46 20.82 38.26 2.03
N ALA A 47 21.61 38.67 1.03
CA ALA A 47 22.33 37.80 0.09
C ALA A 47 23.61 37.23 0.74
N HIS A 48 24.09 36.06 0.28
CA HIS A 48 25.47 35.85 -0.19
C HIS A 48 25.74 34.41 -0.68
N SER A 49 26.22 34.36 -1.93
CA SER A 49 27.22 33.46 -2.57
C SER A 49 27.17 31.93 -2.42
N GLU A 50 27.01 31.27 -3.57
CA GLU A 50 27.43 29.89 -3.87
C GLU A 50 28.95 29.77 -4.07
N PRO A 51 29.49 28.54 -4.06
CA PRO A 51 30.30 28.13 -5.20
C PRO A 51 29.95 26.74 -5.77
N ASN A 52 30.14 26.67 -7.09
CA ASN A 52 30.07 25.52 -8.00
C ASN A 52 30.81 24.27 -7.52
N ALA A 53 30.19 23.10 -7.73
CA ALA A 53 30.88 21.86 -8.04
C ALA A 53 30.06 21.07 -9.08
N SER A 54 30.67 20.85 -10.23
CA SER A 54 30.15 20.09 -11.37
C SER A 54 29.85 18.64 -11.02
N SER A 55 28.59 18.22 -11.13
CA SER A 55 28.24 16.80 -11.29
C SER A 55 27.80 16.58 -12.74
N GLN A 56 28.49 15.66 -13.40
CA GLN A 56 28.20 15.24 -14.76
C GLN A 56 26.77 14.68 -14.81
N ALA A 57 25.96 15.26 -15.69
CA ALA A 57 24.62 14.82 -15.99
C ALA A 57 24.63 13.43 -16.62
N LEU A 58 24.37 12.40 -15.81
CA LEU A 58 23.76 11.15 -16.28
C LEU A 58 22.47 11.53 -17.00
N HIS A 59 22.53 11.48 -18.33
CA HIS A 59 21.41 11.78 -19.20
C HIS A 59 20.22 10.88 -18.81
N SER A 60 19.14 11.51 -18.35
CA SER A 60 17.89 10.83 -18.07
C SER A 60 17.35 10.27 -19.38
N ALA A 61 17.47 8.96 -19.58
CA ALA A 61 16.44 8.25 -20.35
C ALA A 61 15.12 8.61 -19.67
N GLY A 62 14.27 9.39 -20.35
CA GLY A 62 13.05 9.94 -19.77
C GLY A 62 12.28 8.86 -19.01
N THR A 63 11.94 9.11 -17.76
CA THR A 63 11.21 8.14 -16.95
C THR A 63 9.88 7.83 -17.64
N LYS A 64 9.73 6.61 -18.18
CA LYS A 64 8.48 6.15 -18.78
C LYS A 64 7.36 6.25 -17.75
N GLU A 65 6.16 6.63 -18.21
CA GLU A 65 4.92 6.64 -17.41
C GLU A 65 4.78 5.32 -16.63
N MET A 66 4.47 5.41 -15.34
CA MET A 66 4.20 4.21 -14.53
C MET A 66 2.92 3.53 -15.05
N ARG A 67 3.01 2.23 -15.35
CA ARG A 67 1.88 1.39 -15.76
C ARG A 67 1.95 0.10 -14.97
N ALA A 68 1.51 0.17 -13.72
CA ALA A 68 1.65 -0.94 -12.79
C ALA A 68 0.35 -1.72 -12.62
N VAL A 69 0.47 -2.97 -12.18
CA VAL A 69 -0.66 -3.74 -11.66
C VAL A 69 -0.32 -4.34 -10.32
N TRP A 70 -1.25 -4.28 -9.38
CA TRP A 70 -1.12 -4.98 -8.11
C TRP A 70 -1.35 -6.47 -8.27
N VAL A 71 -0.43 -7.25 -7.70
CA VAL A 71 -0.51 -8.71 -7.59
C VAL A 71 -0.70 -9.05 -6.11
N PRO A 72 -1.96 -9.15 -5.64
CA PRO A 72 -2.25 -9.45 -4.24
C PRO A 72 -1.87 -10.88 -3.88
N TYR A 73 -1.64 -11.16 -2.60
CA TYR A 73 -1.28 -12.50 -2.14
C TYR A 73 -2.29 -13.57 -2.53
N MET A 74 -3.57 -13.20 -2.73
CA MET A 74 -4.63 -14.09 -3.20
C MET A 74 -4.31 -14.68 -4.57
N SER A 75 -3.71 -13.90 -5.47
CA SER A 75 -3.24 -14.34 -6.79
C SER A 75 -2.04 -15.27 -6.72
N LEU A 76 -1.28 -15.24 -5.62
CA LEU A 76 -0.09 -16.05 -5.40
C LEU A 76 -0.37 -17.28 -4.53
N ASN A 77 -1.61 -17.46 -4.08
CA ASN A 77 -1.93 -18.45 -3.06
C ASN A 77 -1.87 -19.87 -3.60
N MET A 78 -0.99 -20.67 -3.00
CA MET A 78 -0.77 -22.08 -3.27
C MET A 78 -1.36 -22.98 -2.18
N SER A 79 -1.87 -22.43 -1.07
CA SER A 79 -2.35 -23.21 0.09
C SER A 79 -3.40 -24.26 -0.27
N TYR A 80 -4.25 -23.95 -1.25
CA TYR A 80 -5.31 -24.83 -1.74
C TYR A 80 -4.93 -25.67 -2.98
N GLU A 81 -3.73 -25.47 -3.53
CA GLU A 81 -3.29 -26.20 -4.72
C GLU A 81 -2.79 -27.60 -4.35
N LYS A 82 -3.05 -28.59 -5.21
CA LYS A 82 -2.52 -29.95 -5.01
C LYS A 82 -1.01 -29.99 -5.21
N ASP A 83 -0.55 -29.34 -6.26
CA ASP A 83 0.86 -29.17 -6.58
C ASP A 83 1.32 -27.77 -6.15
N LYS A 84 2.19 -27.74 -5.13
CA LYS A 84 2.78 -26.53 -4.54
C LYS A 84 4.27 -26.37 -4.89
N SER A 85 4.75 -27.12 -5.89
CA SER A 85 6.14 -27.03 -6.36
C SER A 85 6.48 -25.64 -6.91
N GLU A 86 7.78 -25.34 -6.98
CA GLU A 86 8.32 -24.16 -7.66
C GLU A 86 7.77 -24.04 -9.08
N GLN A 87 7.75 -25.13 -9.84
CA GLN A 87 7.22 -25.15 -11.21
C GLN A 87 5.74 -24.73 -11.28
N SER A 88 4.91 -25.23 -10.36
CA SER A 88 3.49 -24.87 -10.28
C SER A 88 3.29 -23.40 -9.90
N PHE A 89 4.07 -22.91 -8.93
CA PHE A 89 4.08 -21.51 -8.53
C PHE A 89 4.50 -20.59 -9.69
N MET A 90 5.61 -20.90 -10.35
CA MET A 90 6.11 -20.11 -11.47
C MET A 90 5.17 -20.14 -12.67
N LYS A 91 4.53 -21.26 -12.96
CA LYS A 91 3.46 -21.30 -13.98
C LYS A 91 2.32 -20.34 -13.67
N LYS A 92 1.95 -20.19 -12.39
CA LYS A 92 0.93 -19.22 -11.95
C LYS A 92 1.42 -17.78 -12.14
N PHE A 93 2.67 -17.51 -11.78
CA PHE A 93 3.28 -16.18 -11.92
C PHE A 93 3.52 -15.78 -13.40
N ASP A 94 3.94 -16.71 -14.25
CA ASP A 94 4.13 -16.51 -15.69
C ASP A 94 2.83 -16.08 -16.37
N ALA A 95 1.68 -16.63 -15.95
CA ALA A 95 0.38 -16.22 -16.46
C ALA A 95 0.03 -14.77 -16.08
N ILE A 96 0.47 -14.31 -14.91
CA ILE A 96 0.31 -12.92 -14.45
C ILE A 96 1.21 -12.01 -15.30
N ILE A 97 2.50 -12.36 -15.48
CA ILE A 97 3.44 -11.64 -16.36
C ILE A 97 2.87 -11.52 -17.77
N HIS A 98 2.44 -12.64 -18.35
CA HIS A 98 1.91 -12.68 -19.70
C HIS A 98 0.71 -11.74 -19.86
N THR A 99 -0.25 -11.81 -18.94
CA THR A 99 -1.44 -10.94 -18.95
C THR A 99 -1.06 -9.47 -18.77
N ALA A 100 -0.16 -9.16 -17.83
CA ALA A 100 0.30 -7.80 -17.60
C ALA A 100 0.93 -7.17 -18.86
N LYS A 101 1.78 -7.93 -19.57
CA LYS A 101 2.40 -7.48 -20.83
C LYS A 101 1.37 -7.26 -21.94
N LEU A 102 0.43 -8.18 -22.11
CA LEU A 102 -0.65 -8.02 -23.09
C LEU A 102 -1.49 -6.77 -22.82
N CYS A 103 -1.60 -6.38 -21.55
CA CYS A 103 -2.29 -5.16 -21.14
C CYS A 103 -1.41 -3.89 -21.13
N GLY A 104 -0.17 -3.96 -21.62
CA GLY A 104 0.73 -2.81 -21.71
C GLY A 104 1.29 -2.33 -20.36
N MET A 105 1.23 -3.17 -19.32
CA MET A 105 1.84 -2.89 -18.02
C MET A 105 3.37 -3.01 -18.12
N ASN A 106 4.08 -2.19 -17.35
CA ASN A 106 5.55 -2.20 -17.26
C ASN A 106 6.08 -2.53 -15.86
N THR A 107 5.20 -2.63 -14.85
CA THR A 107 5.58 -2.87 -13.46
C THR A 107 4.58 -3.80 -12.76
N LEU A 108 5.06 -4.76 -11.98
CA LEU A 108 4.26 -5.58 -11.07
C LEU A 108 4.47 -5.10 -9.65
N VAL A 109 3.40 -4.84 -8.89
CA VAL A 109 3.48 -4.50 -7.46
C VAL A 109 2.99 -5.72 -6.66
N VAL A 110 3.94 -6.53 -6.19
CA VAL A 110 3.70 -7.91 -5.77
C VAL A 110 3.68 -8.03 -4.25
N GLN A 111 2.62 -8.58 -3.68
CA GLN A 111 2.47 -8.69 -2.23
C GLN A 111 3.33 -9.82 -1.65
N VAL A 112 4.55 -9.48 -1.26
CA VAL A 112 5.55 -10.43 -0.72
C VAL A 112 5.43 -10.61 0.80
N ARG A 113 4.77 -9.66 1.46
CA ARG A 113 4.49 -9.70 2.89
C ARG A 113 3.05 -9.26 3.15
N PRO A 114 2.07 -10.17 3.06
CA PRO A 114 0.67 -9.85 3.32
C PRO A 114 0.31 -9.80 4.81
N PHE A 115 1.06 -10.53 5.64
CA PHE A 115 0.87 -10.63 7.09
C PHE A 115 2.23 -10.50 7.79
N SER A 116 2.34 -10.96 9.04
CA SER A 116 3.63 -11.11 9.71
C SER A 116 4.38 -12.36 9.24
N ASP A 117 4.50 -12.53 7.92
CA ASP A 117 5.14 -13.64 7.23
C ASP A 117 5.81 -13.17 5.92
N ALA A 118 6.49 -14.09 5.22
CA ALA A 118 7.25 -13.76 4.02
C ALA A 118 7.04 -14.77 2.89
N LEU A 119 6.88 -14.26 1.67
CA LEU A 119 6.98 -15.02 0.42
C LEU A 119 8.42 -15.02 -0.12
N TYR A 120 9.40 -15.02 0.80
CA TYR A 120 10.82 -14.94 0.53
C TYR A 120 11.58 -15.46 1.76
N LYS A 121 12.85 -15.83 1.59
CA LYS A 121 13.66 -16.28 2.72
C LYS A 121 14.02 -15.10 3.62
N SER A 122 13.40 -15.03 4.79
CA SER A 122 13.57 -13.95 5.76
C SER A 122 14.22 -14.44 7.07
N GLN A 123 15.05 -13.59 7.66
CA GLN A 123 15.54 -13.78 9.04
C GLN A 123 14.59 -13.23 10.11
N TYR A 124 13.61 -12.40 9.73
CA TYR A 124 12.68 -11.72 10.63
C TYR A 124 11.28 -12.35 10.63
N TYR A 125 10.84 -12.86 9.48
CA TYR A 125 9.49 -13.37 9.28
C TYR A 125 9.49 -14.85 8.89
N PRO A 126 8.56 -15.66 9.41
CA PRO A 126 8.41 -17.03 8.97
C PRO A 126 7.89 -17.09 7.52
N TRP A 127 8.13 -18.21 6.85
CA TRP A 127 7.51 -18.51 5.56
C TRP A 127 6.00 -18.36 5.61
N SER A 128 5.43 -17.76 4.57
CA SER A 128 3.99 -17.54 4.51
C SER A 128 3.22 -18.84 4.27
N HIS A 129 2.12 -18.97 4.99
CA HIS A 129 1.14 -20.04 4.77
C HIS A 129 0.53 -20.01 3.35
N ILE A 130 0.64 -18.88 2.65
CA ILE A 130 0.21 -18.73 1.25
C ILE A 130 0.95 -19.71 0.33
N LEU A 131 2.19 -20.10 0.66
CA LEU A 131 2.99 -21.00 -0.18
C LEU A 131 2.72 -22.48 0.07
N SER A 132 2.41 -22.85 1.32
CA SER A 132 2.43 -24.26 1.76
C SER A 132 1.15 -24.72 2.47
N GLY A 133 0.29 -23.78 2.88
CA GLY A 133 -0.84 -23.99 3.77
C GLY A 133 -0.53 -23.84 5.26
N ALA A 134 0.75 -23.74 5.65
CA ALA A 134 1.16 -23.60 7.05
C ALA A 134 2.28 -22.57 7.19
N GLN A 135 2.17 -21.67 8.19
CA GLN A 135 3.20 -20.66 8.42
C GLN A 135 4.49 -21.29 8.95
N GLY A 136 5.64 -20.80 8.48
CA GLY A 136 6.97 -21.28 8.87
C GLY A 136 7.43 -22.53 8.13
N LYS A 137 6.57 -23.16 7.31
CA LYS A 137 6.97 -24.30 6.47
C LYS A 137 7.67 -23.80 5.21
N ASP A 138 8.94 -24.19 5.07
CA ASP A 138 9.76 -23.90 3.89
C ASP A 138 9.11 -24.52 2.63
N PRO A 139 8.89 -23.73 1.56
CA PRO A 139 8.29 -24.21 0.33
C PRO A 139 9.28 -25.00 -0.56
N GLY A 140 10.58 -24.96 -0.27
CA GLY A 140 11.64 -25.60 -1.06
C GLY A 140 12.21 -24.75 -2.18
N TYR A 141 11.78 -23.50 -2.33
CA TYR A 141 12.24 -22.51 -3.31
C TYR A 141 12.12 -21.08 -2.75
N ASP A 142 12.61 -20.07 -3.47
CA ASP A 142 12.57 -18.67 -3.03
C ASP A 142 11.67 -17.83 -3.96
N PRO A 143 10.37 -17.69 -3.63
CA PRO A 143 9.41 -17.13 -4.55
C PRO A 143 9.74 -15.71 -4.99
N LEU A 144 10.23 -14.83 -4.09
CA LEU A 144 10.57 -13.46 -4.47
C LEU A 144 11.77 -13.42 -5.42
N LYS A 145 12.80 -14.24 -5.18
CA LYS A 145 13.95 -14.35 -6.10
C LYS A 145 13.50 -14.77 -7.49
N ASP A 146 12.64 -15.78 -7.57
CA ASP A 146 12.16 -16.32 -8.85
C ASP A 146 11.24 -15.33 -9.57
N MET A 147 10.34 -14.67 -8.82
CA MET A 147 9.47 -13.61 -9.35
C MET A 147 10.26 -12.41 -9.87
N VAL A 148 11.33 -11.98 -9.19
CA VAL A 148 12.22 -10.90 -9.67
C VAL A 148 12.88 -11.31 -10.99
N THR A 149 13.51 -12.48 -11.01
CA THR A 149 14.22 -12.99 -12.18
C THR A 149 13.32 -13.06 -13.41
N GLU A 150 12.13 -13.65 -13.27
CA GLU A 150 11.22 -13.84 -14.39
C GLU A 150 10.54 -12.54 -14.83
N SER A 151 10.29 -11.60 -13.90
CA SER A 151 9.79 -10.26 -14.24
C SER A 151 10.80 -9.50 -15.12
N HIS A 152 12.06 -9.46 -14.70
CA HIS A 152 13.13 -8.76 -15.42
C HIS A 152 13.42 -9.37 -16.78
N LYS A 153 13.46 -10.70 -16.88
CA LYS A 153 13.59 -11.43 -18.15
C LYS A 153 12.49 -11.07 -19.15
N ASN A 154 11.32 -10.68 -18.64
CA ASN A 154 10.17 -10.26 -19.43
C ASN A 154 10.07 -8.74 -19.65
N GLY A 155 11.05 -7.96 -19.21
CA GLY A 155 11.08 -6.51 -19.35
C GLY A 155 10.12 -5.77 -18.42
N LEU A 156 9.66 -6.42 -17.34
CA LEU A 156 8.81 -5.83 -16.30
C LEU A 156 9.66 -5.48 -15.08
N LYS A 157 9.36 -4.33 -14.47
CA LYS A 157 9.82 -4.01 -13.12
C LYS A 157 9.00 -4.75 -12.07
N ILE A 158 9.57 -4.94 -10.88
CA ILE A 158 8.87 -5.51 -9.72
C ILE A 158 9.06 -4.66 -8.48
N HIS A 159 7.96 -4.22 -7.87
CA HIS A 159 7.96 -3.58 -6.57
C HIS A 159 7.46 -4.58 -5.52
N ALA A 160 8.21 -4.75 -4.43
CA ALA A 160 7.82 -5.60 -3.31
C ALA A 160 6.80 -4.86 -2.42
N TRP A 161 5.58 -5.38 -2.37
CA TRP A 161 4.50 -4.86 -1.53
C TRP A 161 4.45 -5.56 -0.18
N ILE A 162 4.46 -4.73 0.88
CA ILE A 162 4.43 -5.12 2.28
C ILE A 162 3.21 -4.50 2.96
N ASN A 163 2.44 -5.31 3.69
CA ASN A 163 1.58 -4.81 4.75
C ASN A 163 2.42 -4.66 6.04
N PRO A 164 2.53 -3.45 6.62
CA PRO A 164 3.49 -3.22 7.69
C PRO A 164 3.08 -3.83 9.03
N LEU A 165 1.78 -3.80 9.38
CA LEU A 165 1.31 -3.99 10.75
C LEU A 165 0.39 -5.20 10.95
N ARG A 166 -0.17 -5.77 9.88
CA ARG A 166 -1.09 -6.91 9.99
C ARG A 166 -0.34 -8.20 10.38
N ILE A 167 -0.83 -8.90 11.41
CA ILE A 167 -0.32 -10.21 11.83
C ILE A 167 -1.25 -11.32 11.34
N SER A 168 -2.55 -11.18 11.56
CA SER A 168 -3.57 -12.16 11.17
C SER A 168 -4.93 -11.49 11.04
N ILE A 169 -5.83 -12.14 10.29
CA ILE A 169 -7.25 -11.78 10.12
C ILE A 169 -8.07 -13.07 9.98
N SER A 170 -9.40 -12.99 9.95
CA SER A 170 -10.23 -14.14 9.60
C SER A 170 -9.83 -14.76 8.26
N GLY A 171 -9.72 -16.09 8.24
CA GLY A 171 -9.26 -16.88 7.09
C GLY A 171 -7.76 -17.14 7.06
N THR A 172 -6.96 -16.51 7.93
CA THR A 172 -5.57 -16.94 8.18
C THR A 172 -5.54 -18.18 9.09
N PRO A 173 -4.47 -19.01 9.06
CA PRO A 173 -4.34 -20.15 9.97
C PRO A 173 -4.45 -19.71 11.43
N SER A 174 -5.22 -20.45 12.24
CA SER A 174 -5.42 -20.14 13.66
C SER A 174 -4.14 -20.26 14.49
N SER A 175 -3.20 -21.12 14.06
CA SER A 175 -1.90 -21.27 14.68
C SER A 175 -0.82 -20.55 13.88
N LEU A 176 -0.17 -19.59 14.52
CA LEU A 176 1.03 -18.94 13.98
C LEU A 176 2.27 -19.80 14.27
N SER A 177 3.31 -19.64 13.45
CA SER A 177 4.58 -20.31 13.69
C SER A 177 5.25 -19.79 14.97
N ASN A 178 5.96 -20.65 15.70
CA ASN A 178 6.74 -20.26 16.88
C ASN A 178 7.82 -19.21 16.58
N SER A 179 8.26 -19.10 15.32
CA SER A 179 9.21 -18.08 14.86
C SER A 179 8.52 -16.79 14.37
N ASN A 180 7.19 -16.72 14.39
CA ASN A 180 6.48 -15.46 14.14
C ASN A 180 6.83 -14.45 15.25
N PRO A 181 7.22 -13.20 14.93
CA PRO A 181 7.57 -12.22 15.96
C PRO A 181 6.44 -11.98 16.96
N CYS A 182 5.17 -12.10 16.55
CA CYS A 182 4.03 -12.06 17.48
C CYS A 182 4.14 -13.15 18.56
N CYS A 183 4.41 -14.40 18.18
CA CYS A 183 4.58 -15.49 19.13
C CYS A 183 5.83 -15.34 20.00
N ILE A 184 6.86 -14.66 19.49
CA ILE A 184 8.08 -14.36 20.26
C ILE A 184 7.78 -13.28 21.32
N TYR A 185 7.17 -12.16 20.92
CA TYR A 185 6.82 -11.07 21.84
C TYR A 185 5.82 -11.51 22.91
N GLN A 186 4.86 -12.36 22.58
CA GLN A 186 3.89 -12.88 23.55
C GLN A 186 4.49 -13.80 24.63
N LYS A 187 5.71 -14.33 24.42
CA LYS A 187 6.44 -15.08 25.48
C LYS A 187 7.05 -14.17 26.55
N ASP A 188 7.20 -12.88 26.24
CA ASP A 188 7.69 -11.86 27.16
C ASP A 188 6.51 -10.97 27.59
N ALA A 189 6.10 -11.11 28.86
CA ALA A 189 4.96 -10.37 29.39
C ALA A 189 5.13 -8.84 29.24
N SER A 190 6.36 -8.33 29.26
CA SER A 190 6.65 -6.90 29.07
C SER A 190 6.40 -6.39 27.65
N LYS A 191 6.34 -7.30 26.66
CA LYS A 191 6.11 -7.01 25.24
C LYS A 191 4.70 -7.40 24.76
N SER A 192 3.85 -7.91 25.65
CA SER A 192 2.46 -8.27 25.32
C SER A 192 1.67 -7.12 24.69
N CYS A 193 1.93 -5.89 25.13
CA CYS A 193 1.32 -4.66 24.63
C CYS A 193 1.75 -4.25 23.19
N TYR A 194 2.72 -4.97 22.61
CA TYR A 194 3.14 -4.76 21.21
C TYR A 194 2.13 -5.34 20.23
N ILE A 195 1.24 -6.21 20.72
CA ILE A 195 0.23 -6.88 19.94
C ILE A 195 -1.14 -6.35 20.37
N ALA A 196 -1.90 -5.87 19.41
CA ALA A 196 -3.25 -5.36 19.61
C ALA A 196 -4.26 -6.17 18.79
N ASN A 197 -5.42 -6.43 19.37
CA ASN A 197 -6.52 -7.11 18.71
C ASN A 197 -7.59 -6.11 18.31
N PHE A 198 -8.13 -6.24 17.11
CA PHE A 198 -9.28 -5.46 16.67
C PHE A 198 -10.16 -6.32 15.76
N LYS A 199 -11.44 -6.44 16.13
CA LYS A 199 -12.39 -7.37 15.50
C LYS A 199 -11.80 -8.78 15.44
N ASP A 200 -11.70 -9.35 14.25
CA ASP A 200 -11.20 -10.68 13.93
C ASP A 200 -9.70 -10.68 13.53
N GLY A 201 -8.98 -9.57 13.75
CA GLY A 201 -7.58 -9.42 13.38
C GLY A 201 -6.64 -9.13 14.56
N THR A 202 -5.39 -9.51 14.37
CA THR A 202 -4.25 -9.21 15.26
C THR A 202 -3.26 -8.31 14.52
N TYR A 203 -2.77 -7.27 15.20
CA TYR A 203 -1.94 -6.22 14.61
C TYR A 203 -0.76 -5.87 15.52
N TYR A 204 0.34 -5.47 14.91
CA TYR A 204 1.43 -4.82 15.64
C TYR A 204 1.04 -3.40 16.04
N ASN A 205 1.39 -2.99 17.27
CA ASN A 205 1.22 -1.64 17.77
C ASN A 205 2.46 -0.78 17.41
N PRO A 206 2.35 0.17 16.46
CA PRO A 206 3.49 0.95 15.99
C PRO A 206 3.96 2.02 17.00
N ALA A 207 3.34 2.12 18.18
CA ALA A 207 3.81 2.96 19.28
C ALA A 207 5.18 2.55 19.82
N TYR A 208 5.53 1.27 19.69
CA TYR A 208 6.81 0.73 20.16
C TYR A 208 7.87 0.81 19.07
N ASP A 209 9.06 1.28 19.44
CA ASP A 209 10.22 1.41 18.56
C ASP A 209 10.71 0.06 18.01
N GLU A 210 10.68 -1.00 18.82
CA GLU A 210 11.00 -2.36 18.40
C GLU A 210 10.09 -2.85 17.26
N ILE A 211 8.80 -2.49 17.28
CA ILE A 211 7.87 -2.78 16.18
C ILE A 211 8.24 -1.99 14.92
N ARG A 212 8.51 -0.69 15.06
CA ARG A 212 8.93 0.15 13.92
C ARG A 212 10.23 -0.37 13.31
N ARG A 213 11.17 -0.82 14.16
CA ARG A 213 12.44 -1.41 13.74
C ARG A 213 12.24 -2.73 13.02
N LEU A 214 11.41 -3.63 13.55
CA LEU A 214 11.07 -4.90 12.91
C LEU A 214 10.55 -4.69 11.48
N VAL A 215 9.64 -3.72 11.27
CA VAL A 215 9.12 -3.39 9.94
C VAL A 215 10.20 -2.84 9.02
N ALA A 216 11.03 -1.91 9.50
CA ALA A 216 12.12 -1.33 8.71
C ALA A 216 13.20 -2.33 8.34
N ASP A 217 13.55 -3.25 9.24
CA ASP A 217 14.51 -4.31 9.01
C ASP A 217 13.99 -5.33 7.98
N GLY A 218 12.69 -5.64 7.99
CA GLY A 218 12.07 -6.43 6.93
C GLY A 218 12.16 -5.80 5.54
N ALA A 219 11.87 -4.49 5.45
CA ALA A 219 11.98 -3.76 4.19
C ALA A 219 13.44 -3.65 3.72
N LYS A 220 14.38 -3.39 4.64
CA LYS A 220 15.83 -3.39 4.38
C LYS A 220 16.32 -4.75 3.88
N GLU A 221 15.85 -5.84 4.49
CA GLU A 221 16.21 -7.20 4.07
C GLU A 221 15.82 -7.43 2.60
N ILE A 222 14.62 -7.01 2.20
CA ILE A 222 14.19 -7.09 0.81
C ILE A 222 15.10 -6.25 -0.09
N ALA A 223 15.33 -4.99 0.26
CA ALA A 223 16.17 -4.06 -0.51
C ALA A 223 17.63 -4.54 -0.68
N GLN A 224 18.15 -5.24 0.33
CA GLN A 224 19.53 -5.71 0.37
C GLN A 224 19.72 -7.05 -0.36
N LYS A 225 18.74 -7.96 -0.29
CA LYS A 225 18.88 -9.34 -0.78
C LYS A 225 18.33 -9.57 -2.18
N TYR A 226 17.36 -8.77 -2.63
CA TYR A 226 16.65 -9.00 -3.88
C TYR A 226 16.80 -7.80 -4.81
N ASP A 227 16.95 -8.06 -6.11
CA ASP A 227 17.00 -7.00 -7.12
C ASP A 227 15.61 -6.46 -7.47
N VAL A 228 14.84 -6.07 -6.46
CA VAL A 228 13.58 -5.37 -6.67
C VAL A 228 13.81 -3.96 -7.22
N ASP A 229 12.83 -3.45 -7.96
CA ASP A 229 12.81 -2.11 -8.54
C ASP A 229 12.13 -1.08 -7.65
N GLY A 230 11.45 -1.52 -6.59
CA GLY A 230 10.86 -0.66 -5.58
C GLY A 230 10.31 -1.44 -4.39
N ILE A 231 9.94 -0.73 -3.33
CA ILE A 231 9.19 -1.26 -2.19
C ILE A 231 7.95 -0.40 -1.99
N GLN A 232 6.82 -1.04 -1.68
CA GLN A 232 5.56 -0.34 -1.47
C GLN A 232 4.85 -0.79 -0.19
N PHE A 233 4.32 0.16 0.58
CA PHE A 233 3.23 -0.10 1.53
C PHE A 233 1.86 0.19 0.93
N ASP A 234 0.84 -0.53 1.39
CA ASP A 234 -0.57 -0.24 1.08
C ASP A 234 -1.16 0.79 2.08
N ASP A 235 -2.48 0.76 2.27
CA ASP A 235 -3.27 1.72 3.04
C ASP A 235 -3.60 1.27 4.47
N TYR A 236 -3.01 0.17 4.95
CA TYR A 236 -3.31 -0.35 6.30
C TYR A 236 -2.31 0.15 7.36
N PHE A 237 -2.78 1.07 8.20
CA PHE A 237 -2.06 1.56 9.38
C PHE A 237 -2.81 1.20 10.67
N TYR A 238 -3.29 2.18 11.46
CA TYR A 238 -4.17 1.88 12.59
C TYR A 238 -5.54 1.40 12.09
N PRO A 239 -6.05 0.24 12.56
CA PRO A 239 -7.30 -0.32 12.06
C PRO A 239 -8.55 0.29 12.72
N THR A 240 -8.37 1.14 13.72
CA THR A 240 -9.44 1.74 14.52
C THR A 240 -9.02 3.08 15.12
N GLN A 241 -10.00 3.92 15.42
CA GLN A 241 -9.80 5.14 16.22
C GLN A 241 -10.01 4.89 17.71
N ASP A 242 -10.52 3.73 18.11
CA ASP A 242 -10.78 3.40 19.51
C ASP A 242 -9.48 3.46 20.35
N THR A 243 -9.55 4.17 21.47
CA THR A 243 -8.47 4.31 22.45
C THR A 243 -8.02 2.98 23.04
N SER A 244 -8.91 1.97 23.09
CA SER A 244 -8.60 0.65 23.65
C SER A 244 -7.47 -0.07 22.91
N PHE A 245 -7.24 0.26 21.63
CA PHE A 245 -6.21 -0.37 20.78
C PHE A 245 -4.78 -0.20 21.33
N ASP A 246 -4.48 0.99 21.86
CA ASP A 246 -3.12 1.38 22.29
C ASP A 246 -3.12 2.16 23.61
N TRP A 247 -4.20 2.04 24.40
CA TRP A 247 -4.42 2.75 25.65
C TRP A 247 -3.21 2.71 26.60
N GLN A 248 -2.59 1.53 26.76
CA GLN A 248 -1.44 1.38 27.67
C GLN A 248 -0.23 2.17 27.18
N SER A 249 0.13 2.05 25.89
CA SER A 249 1.22 2.83 25.29
C SER A 249 0.96 4.33 25.33
N TYR A 250 -0.27 4.76 25.03
CA TYR A 250 -0.63 6.17 25.04
C TYR A 250 -0.64 6.76 26.45
N SER A 251 -1.11 6.00 27.45
CA SER A 251 -1.08 6.42 28.86
C SER A 251 0.34 6.56 29.39
N ASN A 252 1.23 5.64 29.04
CA ASN A 252 2.66 5.72 29.37
C ASN A 252 3.33 6.93 28.71
N TYR A 253 3.04 7.17 27.42
CA TYR A 253 3.50 8.36 26.71
C TYR A 253 3.02 9.65 27.41
N CYS A 254 1.72 9.77 27.68
CA CYS A 254 1.13 10.93 28.34
C CYS A 254 1.78 11.20 29.70
N SER A 255 2.02 10.15 30.49
CA SER A 255 2.63 10.25 31.82
C SER A 255 4.07 10.76 31.76
N THR A 256 4.79 10.41 30.70
CA THR A 256 6.17 10.86 30.46
C THR A 256 6.18 12.28 29.90
N ALA A 257 5.39 12.55 28.87
CA ALA A 257 5.33 13.85 28.19
C ALA A 257 4.90 14.99 29.13
N LYS A 258 3.97 14.73 30.06
CA LYS A 258 3.54 15.70 31.09
C LYS A 258 4.68 16.22 31.98
N LYS A 259 5.80 15.49 32.07
CA LYS A 259 6.98 15.93 32.85
C LYS A 259 7.75 17.04 32.15
N THR A 260 7.64 17.16 30.82
CA THR A 260 8.43 18.09 29.99
C THR A 260 7.56 19.02 29.13
N GLY A 261 6.24 18.83 29.08
CA GLY A 261 5.33 19.68 28.30
C GLY A 261 3.91 19.10 28.19
N THR A 262 3.14 19.61 27.23
CA THR A 262 1.80 19.11 26.93
C THR A 262 1.89 17.88 26.01
N PRO A 263 1.30 16.72 26.38
CA PRO A 263 1.22 15.58 25.47
C PRO A 263 0.46 15.92 24.19
N LEU A 264 0.87 15.31 23.08
CA LEU A 264 0.08 15.29 21.85
C LEU A 264 -1.30 14.68 22.11
N SER A 265 -2.29 15.09 21.33
CA SER A 265 -3.56 14.35 21.25
C SER A 265 -3.32 12.92 20.74
N LEU A 266 -4.28 12.02 20.95
CA LEU A 266 -4.14 10.63 20.51
C LEU A 266 -3.94 10.54 18.99
N GLU A 267 -4.66 11.35 18.21
CA GLU A 267 -4.54 11.37 16.75
C GLU A 267 -3.15 11.85 16.31
N GLU A 268 -2.67 12.97 16.86
CA GLU A 268 -1.33 13.49 16.57
C GLU A 268 -0.22 12.51 16.98
N TRP A 269 -0.39 11.84 18.12
CA TRP A 269 0.55 10.83 18.60
C TRP A 269 0.57 9.58 17.71
N ARG A 270 -0.59 9.10 17.26
CA ARG A 270 -0.69 7.99 16.29
C ARG A 270 -0.04 8.36 14.95
N CYS A 271 -0.30 9.56 14.44
CA CYS A 271 0.38 10.09 13.26
C CYS A 271 1.91 10.12 13.46
N ALA A 272 2.39 10.60 14.61
CA ALA A 272 3.82 10.61 14.92
C ALA A 272 4.45 9.21 14.95
N ASN A 273 3.73 8.20 15.45
CA ASN A 273 4.18 6.80 15.44
C ASN A 273 4.32 6.25 14.02
N ILE A 274 3.32 6.47 13.15
CA ILE A 274 3.39 6.04 11.75
C ILE A 274 4.47 6.82 11.00
N ASN A 275 4.56 8.13 11.17
CA ASN A 275 5.60 8.97 10.56
C ASN A 275 7.01 8.50 10.94
N SER A 276 7.21 8.13 12.21
CA SER A 276 8.46 7.56 12.70
C SER A 276 8.77 6.21 12.04
N MET A 277 7.76 5.35 11.85
CA MET A 277 7.92 4.07 11.15
C MET A 277 8.29 4.28 9.68
N VAL A 278 7.54 5.13 8.96
CA VAL A 278 7.74 5.42 7.54
C VAL A 278 9.13 6.02 7.30
N THR A 279 9.54 6.98 8.12
CA THR A 279 10.88 7.60 8.02
C THR A 279 11.99 6.59 8.31
N LEU A 280 11.80 5.71 9.29
CA LEU A 280 12.76 4.66 9.61
C LEU A 280 12.88 3.67 8.45
N VAL A 281 11.76 3.21 7.88
CA VAL A 281 11.74 2.34 6.69
C VAL A 281 12.46 3.00 5.52
N TYR A 282 12.12 4.25 5.19
CA TYR A 282 12.78 5.01 4.12
C TYR A 282 14.29 5.03 4.35
N ARG A 283 14.75 5.46 5.53
CA ARG A 283 16.17 5.56 5.86
C ARG A 283 16.90 4.22 5.75
N GLU A 284 16.32 3.13 6.27
CA GLU A 284 16.96 1.83 6.23
C GLU A 284 17.05 1.29 4.79
N ILE A 285 16.02 1.46 3.96
CA ILE A 285 16.08 1.12 2.52
C ILE A 285 17.20 1.93 1.85
N LYS A 286 17.22 3.26 2.06
CA LYS A 286 18.22 4.14 1.45
C LYS A 286 19.65 3.84 1.91
N SER A 287 19.82 3.30 3.12
CA SER A 287 21.14 2.93 3.64
C SER A 287 21.81 1.78 2.87
N VAL A 288 21.01 0.91 2.22
CA VAL A 288 21.53 -0.26 1.49
C VAL A 288 21.36 -0.14 -0.02
N LYS A 289 20.31 0.56 -0.50
CA LYS A 289 20.06 0.79 -1.93
C LYS A 289 19.50 2.21 -2.13
N PRO A 290 20.34 3.27 -2.14
CA PRO A 290 19.89 4.67 -2.20
C PRO A 290 18.94 5.00 -3.37
N GLY A 291 19.14 4.36 -4.52
CA GLY A 291 18.31 4.55 -5.71
C GLY A 291 16.99 3.78 -5.72
N LEU A 292 16.72 2.89 -4.74
CA LEU A 292 15.51 2.08 -4.72
C LEU A 292 14.32 2.91 -4.25
N PRO A 293 13.27 3.15 -5.07
CA PRO A 293 12.11 3.91 -4.65
C PRO A 293 11.32 3.17 -3.56
N PHE A 294 10.96 3.91 -2.50
CA PHE A 294 9.97 3.50 -1.51
C PHE A 294 8.70 4.35 -1.69
N GLY A 295 7.54 3.70 -1.78
CA GLY A 295 6.28 4.42 -1.87
C GLY A 295 5.17 3.84 -1.01
N ILE A 296 4.09 4.60 -0.91
CA ILE A 296 2.90 4.22 -0.17
C ILE A 296 1.68 4.42 -1.06
N ALA A 297 0.74 3.47 -1.03
CA ALA A 297 -0.54 3.55 -1.71
C ALA A 297 -1.68 3.76 -0.70
N PRO A 298 -1.87 4.98 -0.17
CA PRO A 298 -2.89 5.29 0.84
C PRO A 298 -4.30 5.26 0.23
N GLN A 299 -5.32 5.50 1.05
CA GLN A 299 -6.68 5.67 0.52
C GLN A 299 -6.76 6.90 -0.38
N GLY A 300 -7.81 6.98 -1.20
CA GLY A 300 -8.08 8.18 -1.99
C GLY A 300 -8.63 9.35 -1.17
N ASN A 301 -9.18 9.10 0.02
CA ASN A 301 -9.75 10.11 0.91
C ASN A 301 -8.75 10.45 2.04
N THR A 302 -8.16 11.64 1.97
CA THR A 302 -7.12 12.08 2.92
C THR A 302 -7.61 12.18 4.36
N ALA A 303 -8.90 12.45 4.59
CA ALA A 303 -9.45 12.48 5.94
C ALA A 303 -9.51 11.05 6.55
N ASN A 304 -9.78 10.03 5.74
CA ASN A 304 -9.70 8.65 6.20
C ASN A 304 -8.27 8.24 6.52
N ASP A 305 -7.29 8.68 5.71
CA ASP A 305 -5.88 8.44 5.97
C ASP A 305 -5.46 9.01 7.33
N MET A 306 -5.80 10.28 7.62
CA MET A 306 -5.50 10.91 8.91
C MET A 306 -6.09 10.13 10.10
N LYS A 307 -7.32 9.63 9.96
CA LYS A 307 -7.98 8.81 11.01
C LYS A 307 -7.25 7.50 11.30
N MET A 308 -6.46 6.99 10.36
CA MET A 308 -5.62 5.79 10.54
C MET A 308 -4.17 6.12 10.94
N GLY A 309 -3.85 7.39 11.19
CA GLY A 309 -2.50 7.85 11.50
C GLY A 309 -1.62 8.04 10.26
N ALA A 310 -2.17 7.98 9.05
CA ALA A 310 -1.43 8.19 7.82
C ALA A 310 -1.39 9.68 7.46
N ASP A 311 -0.32 10.35 7.88
CA ASP A 311 -0.10 11.79 7.63
C ASP A 311 0.38 12.04 6.19
N VAL A 312 -0.53 11.83 5.25
CA VAL A 312 -0.28 11.98 3.81
C VAL A 312 0.12 13.41 3.44
N TYR A 313 -0.26 14.41 4.24
CA TYR A 313 0.15 15.81 4.03
C TYR A 313 1.65 15.99 4.27
N ALA A 314 2.19 15.44 5.36
CA ALA A 314 3.62 15.45 5.63
C ALA A 314 4.38 14.64 4.58
N TRP A 315 3.90 13.43 4.26
CA TRP A 315 4.56 12.54 3.30
C TRP A 315 4.66 13.15 1.90
N CYS A 316 3.64 13.90 1.47
CA CYS A 316 3.60 14.57 0.17
C CYS A 316 4.41 15.88 0.09
N SER A 317 4.86 16.40 1.23
CA SER A 317 5.50 17.73 1.32
C SER A 317 6.98 17.66 1.69
N ALA A 318 7.40 16.65 2.45
CA ALA A 318 8.76 16.55 2.99
C ALA A 318 9.54 15.38 2.37
N LYS A 319 10.87 15.53 2.29
CA LYS A 319 11.78 14.43 1.96
C LYS A 319 11.91 13.48 3.14
N GLY A 320 12.27 12.23 2.88
CA GLY A 320 12.55 11.25 3.93
C GLY A 320 11.38 10.35 4.31
N TYR A 321 10.20 10.54 3.68
CA TYR A 321 9.04 9.67 3.87
C TYR A 321 8.88 8.67 2.72
N VAL A 322 8.75 9.19 1.49
CA VAL A 322 8.49 8.40 0.28
C VAL A 322 9.17 9.05 -0.93
N ASP A 323 9.48 8.24 -1.93
CA ASP A 323 9.86 8.70 -3.28
C ASP A 323 8.63 8.77 -4.21
N TYR A 324 7.55 8.05 -3.87
CA TYR A 324 6.27 8.17 -4.57
C TYR A 324 5.07 7.93 -3.66
N ILE A 325 3.93 8.50 -4.06
CA ILE A 325 2.63 8.23 -3.44
C ILE A 325 1.62 7.79 -4.50
N CYS A 326 0.80 6.80 -4.19
CA CYS A 326 -0.19 6.23 -5.10
C CYS A 326 -1.58 6.12 -4.45
N PRO A 327 -2.29 7.25 -4.24
CA PRO A 327 -3.64 7.21 -3.68
C PRO A 327 -4.57 6.28 -4.46
N GLN A 328 -5.33 5.47 -3.72
CA GLN A 328 -6.31 4.54 -4.24
C GLN A 328 -7.61 5.29 -4.63
N LEU A 329 -7.62 5.85 -5.84
CA LEU A 329 -8.74 6.61 -6.40
C LEU A 329 -9.84 5.68 -6.95
N TYR A 330 -10.38 4.83 -6.08
CA TYR A 330 -11.34 3.78 -6.42
C TYR A 330 -12.78 4.29 -6.54
N TYR A 331 -12.93 5.43 -7.19
CA TYR A 331 -14.17 6.16 -7.35
C TYR A 331 -14.48 6.35 -8.82
N ASN A 332 -15.76 6.27 -9.18
CA ASN A 332 -16.20 6.73 -10.49
C ASN A 332 -16.22 8.28 -10.54
N PHE A 333 -16.21 8.87 -11.74
CA PHE A 333 -16.46 10.29 -11.95
C PHE A 333 -17.81 10.74 -11.38
N GLN A 334 -18.81 9.86 -11.37
CA GLN A 334 -20.14 10.13 -10.80
C GLN A 334 -20.29 9.69 -9.34
N ASN A 335 -19.20 9.33 -8.64
CA ASN A 335 -19.31 8.98 -7.23
C ASN A 335 -19.88 10.19 -6.44
N PRO A 336 -20.98 10.02 -5.68
CA PRO A 336 -21.70 11.15 -5.09
C PRO A 336 -20.98 11.80 -3.91
N VAL A 337 -20.02 11.09 -3.29
CA VAL A 337 -19.29 11.56 -2.12
C VAL A 337 -17.93 12.12 -2.51
N LEU A 338 -17.19 11.38 -3.34
CA LEU A 338 -15.85 11.76 -3.78
C LEU A 338 -15.66 11.38 -5.26
N PRO A 339 -16.10 12.23 -6.20
CA PRO A 339 -15.83 12.06 -7.62
C PRO A 339 -14.34 11.86 -7.92
N PHE A 340 -14.02 10.99 -8.87
CA PHE A 340 -12.62 10.75 -9.29
C PHE A 340 -11.86 12.05 -9.58
N SER A 341 -12.47 12.98 -10.32
CA SER A 341 -11.84 14.26 -10.69
C SER A 341 -11.51 15.13 -9.47
N ALA A 342 -12.41 15.20 -8.50
CA ALA A 342 -12.19 15.94 -7.25
C ALA A 342 -11.04 15.32 -6.43
N ALA A 343 -11.01 13.99 -6.32
CA ALA A 343 -9.94 13.28 -5.64
C ALA A 343 -8.59 13.50 -6.34
N ALA A 344 -8.54 13.32 -7.66
CA ALA A 344 -7.33 13.50 -8.45
C ALA A 344 -6.75 14.92 -8.33
N ASN A 345 -7.59 15.96 -8.38
CA ASN A 345 -7.16 17.35 -8.19
C ASN A 345 -6.65 17.62 -6.76
N THR A 346 -7.31 17.04 -5.76
CA THR A 346 -6.90 17.14 -4.35
C THR A 346 -5.48 16.59 -4.17
N TRP A 347 -5.24 15.36 -4.63
CA TRP A 347 -3.93 14.72 -4.55
C TRP A 347 -2.87 15.43 -5.37
N ARG A 348 -3.21 15.90 -6.58
CA ARG A 348 -2.25 16.66 -7.39
C ARG A 348 -1.81 17.95 -6.71
N THR A 349 -2.73 18.66 -6.07
CA THR A 349 -2.46 19.90 -5.33
C THR A 349 -1.67 19.63 -4.04
N MET A 350 -1.91 18.48 -3.39
CA MET A 350 -1.28 18.10 -2.13
C MET A 350 0.20 17.69 -2.30
N VAL A 351 0.54 17.01 -3.39
CA VAL A 351 1.93 16.63 -3.69
C VAL A 351 2.72 17.83 -4.19
N LYS A 352 3.35 18.53 -3.25
CA LYS A 352 4.12 19.77 -3.46
C LYS A 352 5.60 19.50 -3.71
N ASN A 353 6.14 18.42 -3.16
CA ASN A 353 7.54 18.07 -3.34
C ASN A 353 7.75 17.47 -4.75
N LYS A 354 8.51 18.16 -5.60
CA LYS A 354 8.79 17.76 -6.98
C LYS A 354 9.57 16.45 -7.11
N ASP A 355 10.24 16.03 -6.03
CA ASP A 355 11.01 14.78 -5.99
C ASP A 355 10.11 13.57 -5.65
N ILE A 356 8.83 13.81 -5.31
CA ILE A 356 7.84 12.77 -5.02
C ILE A 356 6.95 12.56 -6.24
N LYS A 357 6.96 11.33 -6.76
CA LYS A 357 6.09 10.93 -7.87
C LYS A 357 4.66 10.71 -7.39
N LEU A 358 3.68 11.16 -8.17
CA LEU A 358 2.26 10.92 -7.89
C LEU A 358 1.71 9.94 -8.92
N TYR A 359 1.31 8.76 -8.46
CA TYR A 359 0.59 7.78 -9.27
C TYR A 359 -0.87 7.73 -8.86
N PHE A 360 -1.77 7.28 -9.73
CA PHE A 360 -3.16 7.04 -9.37
C PHE A 360 -3.49 5.55 -9.36
N GLY A 361 -3.98 5.06 -8.23
CA GLY A 361 -4.53 3.72 -8.09
C GLY A 361 -5.94 3.66 -8.67
N LEU A 362 -6.19 2.77 -9.64
CA LEU A 362 -7.45 2.63 -10.36
C LEU A 362 -8.12 1.28 -10.06
N ALA A 363 -9.43 1.30 -9.81
CA ALA A 363 -10.21 0.15 -9.39
C ALA A 363 -10.66 -0.73 -10.56
N ALA A 364 -9.74 -1.45 -11.20
CA ALA A 364 -10.08 -2.38 -12.27
C ALA A 364 -11.15 -3.40 -11.84
N TYR A 365 -11.13 -3.84 -10.58
CA TYR A 365 -12.13 -4.77 -10.04
C TYR A 365 -13.58 -4.25 -10.04
N LYS A 366 -13.79 -2.92 -10.05
CA LYS A 366 -15.13 -2.32 -10.07
C LYS A 366 -15.69 -2.19 -11.48
N ALA A 367 -14.85 -2.09 -12.51
CA ALA A 367 -15.28 -1.95 -13.90
C ALA A 367 -16.26 -3.05 -14.33
N GLY A 368 -17.37 -2.67 -14.97
CA GLY A 368 -18.44 -3.59 -15.39
C GLY A 368 -19.25 -4.21 -14.25
N SER A 369 -19.01 -3.83 -12.99
CA SER A 369 -19.69 -4.37 -11.81
C SER A 369 -20.81 -3.45 -11.30
N GLY A 370 -21.67 -3.98 -10.42
CA GLY A 370 -22.72 -3.20 -9.75
C GLY A 370 -22.24 -2.28 -8.64
N ALA A 371 -20.92 -2.10 -8.49
CA ALA A 371 -20.34 -1.22 -7.47
C ALA A 371 -20.85 0.23 -7.60
N ASP A 372 -20.78 0.95 -6.48
CA ASP A 372 -21.15 2.36 -6.36
C ASP A 372 -22.51 2.67 -7.02
N SER A 373 -23.55 1.96 -6.58
CA SER A 373 -24.93 2.08 -7.08
C SER A 373 -25.07 1.83 -8.58
N GLY A 374 -24.23 0.97 -9.15
CA GLY A 374 -24.27 0.57 -10.56
C GLY A 374 -23.59 1.54 -11.52
N THR A 375 -22.98 2.62 -11.03
CA THR A 375 -22.31 3.61 -11.89
C THR A 375 -21.18 3.01 -12.73
N TRP A 376 -20.58 1.90 -12.29
CA TRP A 376 -19.53 1.18 -13.02
C TRP A 376 -20.04 0.20 -14.10
N LYS A 377 -21.35 -0.06 -14.18
CA LYS A 377 -21.94 -0.89 -15.26
C LYS A 377 -22.25 -0.10 -16.52
N ASN A 378 -22.46 1.21 -16.37
CA ASN A 378 -23.13 2.02 -17.38
C ASN A 378 -22.18 2.56 -18.46
N SER A 379 -20.89 2.27 -18.36
CA SER A 379 -19.88 2.68 -19.33
C SER A 379 -18.75 1.64 -19.36
N SER A 380 -18.09 1.55 -20.52
CA SER A 380 -16.88 0.76 -20.74
C SER A 380 -15.64 1.65 -20.97
N THR A 381 -15.73 2.95 -20.67
CA THR A 381 -14.66 3.93 -20.85
C THR A 381 -14.24 4.62 -19.55
N ILE A 382 -14.69 4.14 -18.39
CA ILE A 382 -14.42 4.78 -17.09
C ILE A 382 -12.91 4.76 -16.81
N LEU A 383 -12.25 3.61 -16.90
CA LEU A 383 -10.82 3.50 -16.60
C LEU A 383 -9.98 4.25 -17.64
N ALA A 384 -10.35 4.17 -18.91
CA ALA A 384 -9.68 4.94 -19.97
C ALA A 384 -9.82 6.46 -19.73
N GLY A 385 -11.01 6.92 -19.35
CA GLY A 385 -11.26 8.31 -18.97
C GLY A 385 -10.47 8.75 -17.74
N GLN A 386 -10.31 7.87 -16.74
CA GLN A 386 -9.49 8.12 -15.56
C GLN A 386 -8.00 8.27 -15.93
N VAL A 387 -7.49 7.45 -16.85
CA VAL A 387 -6.13 7.57 -17.39
C VAL A 387 -5.95 8.89 -18.14
N GLN A 388 -6.90 9.25 -19.01
CA GLN A 388 -6.87 10.53 -19.73
C GLN A 388 -6.89 11.72 -18.75
N TYR A 389 -7.78 11.69 -17.76
CA TYR A 389 -7.86 12.74 -16.76
C TYR A 389 -6.60 12.84 -15.91
N GLY A 390 -6.02 11.69 -15.51
CA GLY A 390 -4.75 11.65 -14.79
C GLY A 390 -3.62 12.33 -15.55
N ARG A 391 -3.52 12.07 -16.86
CA ARG A 391 -2.57 12.75 -17.76
C ARG A 391 -2.84 14.26 -17.83
N GLN A 392 -4.10 14.68 -17.89
CA GLN A 392 -4.48 16.10 -17.88
C GLN A 392 -4.05 16.81 -16.60
N VAL A 393 -4.25 16.19 -15.43
CA VAL A 393 -3.80 16.73 -14.13
C VAL A 393 -2.32 16.44 -13.85
N LYS A 394 -1.59 15.85 -14.79
CA LYS A 394 -0.14 15.57 -14.70
C LYS A 394 0.23 14.68 -13.51
N CYS A 395 -0.43 13.53 -13.37
CA CYS A 395 0.16 12.43 -12.59
C CYS A 395 1.34 11.80 -13.36
N ASP A 396 2.19 11.06 -12.66
CA ASP A 396 3.37 10.37 -13.21
C ASP A 396 3.05 8.95 -13.72
N GLY A 397 1.79 8.52 -13.62
CA GLY A 397 1.29 7.24 -14.11
C GLY A 397 0.22 6.60 -13.22
N PHE A 398 0.00 5.30 -13.43
CA PHE A 398 -1.17 4.58 -12.95
C PHE A 398 -0.82 3.20 -12.42
N MET A 399 -1.59 2.74 -11.44
CA MET A 399 -1.53 1.39 -10.91
C MET A 399 -2.94 0.79 -10.88
N PHE A 400 -3.14 -0.41 -11.42
CA PHE A 400 -4.46 -1.03 -11.53
C PHE A 400 -4.65 -2.11 -10.47
N TYR A 401 -5.73 -2.03 -9.69
CA TYR A 401 -6.10 -3.05 -8.70
C TYR A 401 -7.23 -3.94 -9.24
N SER A 402 -7.01 -5.21 -9.52
CA SER A 402 -5.76 -6.01 -9.41
C SER A 402 -5.57 -6.91 -10.64
N CYS A 403 -4.47 -7.69 -10.69
CA CYS A 403 -4.08 -8.47 -11.86
C CYS A 403 -5.15 -9.46 -12.36
N GLU A 404 -5.99 -10.00 -11.48
CA GLU A 404 -7.11 -10.87 -11.86
C GLU A 404 -8.12 -10.17 -12.79
N PHE A 405 -8.18 -8.84 -12.72
CA PHE A 405 -9.12 -8.01 -13.46
C PHE A 405 -8.54 -7.42 -14.74
N LEU A 406 -7.29 -7.72 -15.10
CA LEU A 406 -6.72 -7.30 -16.39
C LEU A 406 -7.33 -8.05 -17.58
N ASN A 407 -7.81 -9.29 -17.39
CA ASN A 407 -8.38 -10.10 -18.47
C ASN A 407 -9.63 -10.88 -18.03
N SER A 408 -10.37 -10.36 -17.05
CA SER A 408 -11.62 -10.97 -16.63
C SER A 408 -12.74 -10.66 -17.64
N SER A 409 -13.73 -11.54 -17.75
CA SER A 409 -14.90 -11.28 -18.61
C SER A 409 -15.69 -10.04 -18.21
N GLN A 410 -15.69 -9.68 -16.92
CA GLN A 410 -16.38 -8.50 -16.40
C GLN A 410 -15.73 -7.19 -16.89
N THR A 411 -14.40 -7.18 -17.01
CA THR A 411 -13.59 -5.96 -17.18
C THR A 411 -12.98 -5.84 -18.57
N LYS A 412 -13.19 -6.83 -19.43
CA LYS A 412 -12.53 -6.97 -20.73
C LYS A 412 -12.60 -5.70 -21.58
N ASP A 413 -13.79 -5.13 -21.76
CA ASP A 413 -13.98 -3.96 -22.64
C ASP A 413 -13.29 -2.71 -22.08
N GLU A 414 -13.41 -2.48 -20.77
CA GLU A 414 -12.72 -1.38 -20.07
C GLU A 414 -11.20 -1.48 -20.18
N ILE A 415 -10.63 -2.66 -19.92
CA ILE A 415 -9.19 -2.85 -20.04
C ILE A 415 -8.73 -2.74 -21.49
N GLN A 416 -9.49 -3.25 -22.46
CA GLN A 416 -9.16 -3.05 -23.88
C GLN A 416 -9.12 -1.58 -24.27
N ASN A 417 -10.04 -0.76 -23.75
CA ASN A 417 -10.03 0.68 -23.99
C ASN A 417 -8.84 1.37 -23.31
N VAL A 418 -8.41 0.92 -22.12
CA VAL A 418 -7.15 1.36 -21.50
C VAL A 418 -5.95 0.95 -22.37
N VAL A 419 -5.87 -0.29 -22.83
CA VAL A 419 -4.75 -0.79 -23.65
C VAL A 419 -4.60 0.01 -24.94
N LYS A 420 -5.71 0.31 -25.64
CA LYS A 420 -5.72 1.17 -26.83
C LYS A 420 -5.20 2.59 -26.57
N LEU A 421 -5.29 3.07 -25.32
CA LEU A 421 -4.85 4.40 -24.91
C LEU A 421 -3.39 4.42 -24.43
N LEU A 422 -2.86 3.26 -24.01
CA LEU A 422 -1.48 3.10 -23.54
C LEU A 422 -0.51 2.79 -24.68
N ASN A 423 -0.98 2.10 -25.72
CA ASN A 423 -0.28 1.86 -26.98
C ASN A 423 -0.49 3.06 -27.93
#